data_AF-A0A7V6A187-F1
#
_entry.id   AF-A0A7V6A187-F1
#
_cell.length_a   1.000
_cell.length_b   1.000
_cell.length_c   1.000
_cell.angle_alpha   90.00
_cell.angle_beta   90.00
_cell.angle_gamma   90.00
#
_symmetry.space_group_name_H-M   'P 1'
#
loop_
_entity.id
_entity.type
_entity.pdbx_description
1 polymer ?
#
loop_
_entity_poly.entity_id
_entity_poly.type
_entity_poly.pdbx_seq_one_letter_code
_entity_poly.pdbx_strand_id
1 'polypeptide(L)'
;MFGIGILFALGRRLVGATLADTGLLPAGYYRHLALAALEEEDFPGALQWLQYAHDQVLTQLLVLRLRLLAVKHEEQRGAVLELLNQNPPENLRQRCQALLDQENRAAELLKNYEHEALTLLGDSRKTGAAGTRPAGGPSENKPSGDRDEPEH
;
A
#
# COMPACT_ATOMS: atom_id res chain seq x y z
N MET A 1 18.25 18.65 10.92
CA MET A 1 17.37 19.37 9.98
C MET A 1 16.04 18.63 9.87
N PHE A 2 15.22 18.73 10.91
CA PHE A 2 13.87 18.17 10.97
C PHE A 2 12.91 19.37 11.07
N GLY A 3 11.94 19.50 10.17
CA GLY A 3 10.87 20.49 10.36
C GLY A 3 10.36 21.28 9.14
N ILE A 4 10.68 20.90 7.90
CA ILE A 4 10.11 21.58 6.71
C ILE A 4 9.09 20.71 5.95
N GLY A 5 9.17 19.37 6.04
CA GLY A 5 8.22 18.47 5.34
C GLY A 5 6.80 18.47 5.93
N ILE A 6 6.65 18.67 7.24
CA ILE A 6 5.36 18.54 7.92
C ILE A 6 4.45 19.77 7.69
N LEU A 7 5.02 20.95 7.46
CA LEU A 7 4.23 22.17 7.22
C LEU A 7 3.60 22.23 5.83
N PHE A 8 4.21 21.60 4.82
CA PHE A 8 3.66 21.54 3.46
C PHE A 8 2.56 20.48 3.31
N ALA A 9 2.61 19.39 4.08
CA ALA A 9 1.59 18.34 4.08
C ALA A 9 0.21 18.83 4.58
N LEU A 10 0.19 19.81 5.49
CA LEU A 10 -1.06 20.38 5.99
C LEU A 10 -1.74 21.33 4.99
N GLY A 11 -0.95 21.99 4.13
CA GLY A 11 -1.45 23.00 3.19
C GLY A 11 -2.28 22.42 2.03
N ARG A 12 -2.03 21.17 1.61
CA ARG A 12 -2.74 20.55 0.47
C ARG A 12 -3.91 19.65 0.86
N ARG A 13 -4.01 19.24 2.14
CA ARG A 13 -5.12 18.41 2.65
C ARG A 13 -6.49 19.09 2.53
N LEU A 14 -6.53 20.42 2.41
CA LEU A 14 -7.75 21.20 2.18
C LEU A 14 -8.19 21.26 0.71
N VAL A 15 -7.34 20.91 -0.26
CA VAL A 15 -7.66 21.07 -1.69
C VAL A 15 -8.08 19.74 -2.34
N GLY A 16 -7.60 18.59 -1.83
CA GLY A 16 -7.94 17.27 -2.40
C GLY A 16 -9.23 16.62 -1.86
N ALA A 17 -9.72 17.05 -0.70
CA ALA A 17 -10.83 16.40 0.00
C ALA A 17 -12.21 16.64 -0.63
N THR A 18 -12.39 17.71 -1.42
CA THR A 18 -13.72 18.09 -1.95
C THR A 18 -14.13 17.33 -3.21
N LEU A 19 -13.24 16.57 -3.85
CA LEU A 19 -13.54 15.85 -5.10
C LEU A 19 -13.47 14.33 -4.99
N ALA A 20 -12.84 13.79 -3.95
CA ALA A 20 -12.68 12.35 -3.76
C ALA A 20 -13.93 11.64 -3.20
N ASP A 21 -14.88 12.38 -2.64
CA ASP A 21 -16.04 11.83 -1.92
C ASP A 21 -17.11 11.18 -2.82
N THR A 22 -16.91 11.18 -4.14
CA THR A 22 -17.87 10.57 -5.07
C THR A 22 -17.49 9.16 -5.54
N GLY A 23 -16.26 8.69 -5.31
CA GLY A 23 -15.81 7.38 -5.80
C GLY A 23 -15.85 7.22 -7.34
N LEU A 24 -16.21 8.29 -8.08
CA LEU A 24 -16.61 8.25 -9.49
C LEU A 24 -15.45 8.52 -10.45
N LEU A 25 -14.23 8.68 -9.92
CA LEU A 25 -13.06 8.99 -10.73
C LEU A 25 -12.44 7.70 -11.32
N PRO A 26 -11.85 7.77 -12.52
CA PRO A 26 -11.19 6.62 -13.13
C PRO A 26 -10.10 6.07 -12.21
N ALA A 27 -9.89 4.75 -12.20
CA ALA A 27 -8.84 4.09 -11.41
C ALA A 27 -7.45 4.72 -11.62
N GLY A 28 -7.17 5.25 -12.83
CA GLY A 28 -5.94 5.97 -13.13
C GLY A 28 -5.74 7.26 -12.31
N TYR A 29 -6.81 7.95 -11.93
CA TYR A 29 -6.72 9.15 -11.09
C TYR A 29 -6.24 8.81 -9.67
N TYR A 30 -6.83 7.78 -9.05
CA TYR A 30 -6.40 7.31 -7.73
C TYR A 30 -4.98 6.75 -7.75
N ARG A 31 -4.56 6.12 -8.86
CA ARG A 31 -3.18 5.69 -9.07
C ARG A 31 -2.20 6.87 -9.03
N HIS A 32 -2.52 7.98 -9.69
CA HIS A 32 -1.69 9.19 -9.64
C HIS A 32 -1.64 9.80 -8.24
N LEU A 33 -2.76 9.83 -7.50
CA LEU A 33 -2.79 10.31 -6.12
C LEU A 33 -1.98 9.42 -5.17
N ALA A 34 -2.09 8.10 -5.30
CA ALA A 34 -1.30 7.15 -4.52
C ALA A 34 0.21 7.31 -4.79
N LEU A 35 0.57 7.55 -6.06
CA LEU A 35 1.97 7.74 -6.45
C LEU A 35 2.53 9.07 -5.92
N ALA A 36 1.75 10.15 -5.99
CA ALA A 36 2.13 11.45 -5.41
C ALA A 36 2.31 11.34 -3.88
N ALA A 37 1.38 10.67 -3.19
CA ALA A 37 1.49 10.44 -1.75
C ALA A 37 2.73 9.59 -1.40
N LEU A 38 3.04 8.57 -2.23
CA LEU A 38 4.26 7.78 -2.08
C LEU A 38 5.53 8.63 -2.27
N GLU A 39 5.57 9.52 -3.27
CA GLU A 39 6.70 10.43 -3.50
C GLU A 39 6.93 11.38 -2.32
N GLU A 40 5.86 11.83 -1.67
CA GLU A 40 5.90 12.70 -0.49
C GLU A 40 6.13 11.95 0.84
N GLU A 41 6.32 10.62 0.81
CA GLU A 41 6.41 9.75 1.99
C GLU A 41 5.14 9.80 2.89
N ASP A 42 4.00 10.19 2.34
CA ASP A 42 2.69 10.14 2.99
C ASP A 42 2.08 8.74 2.87
N PHE A 43 2.57 7.82 3.70
CA PHE A 43 2.08 6.42 3.73
C PHE A 43 0.58 6.29 4.03
N PRO A 44 0.00 7.05 4.99
CA PRO A 44 -1.44 7.06 5.21
C PRO A 44 -2.24 7.51 3.98
N GLY A 45 -1.80 8.59 3.33
CA GLY A 45 -2.41 9.06 2.09
C GLY A 45 -2.31 8.04 0.97
N ALA A 46 -1.15 7.40 0.81
CA ALA A 46 -0.96 6.34 -0.18
C ALA A 46 -1.92 5.16 0.05
N LEU A 47 -2.06 4.69 1.30
CA LEU A 47 -3.00 3.62 1.66
C LEU A 47 -4.45 4.00 1.36
N GLN A 48 -4.85 5.23 1.71
CA GLN A 48 -6.20 5.75 1.45
C GLN A 48 -6.54 5.75 -0.04
N TRP A 49 -5.59 6.03 -0.93
CA TRP A 49 -5.84 6.04 -2.38
C TRP A 49 -5.73 4.66 -3.01
N LEU A 50 -4.85 3.80 -2.49
CA LEU A 50 -4.63 2.45 -3.03
C LEU A 50 -5.86 1.53 -2.93
N GLN A 51 -6.67 1.68 -1.88
CA GLN A 51 -7.93 0.92 -1.75
C GLN A 51 -8.90 1.18 -2.91
N TYR A 52 -8.80 2.33 -3.59
CA TYR A 52 -9.63 2.66 -4.76
C TYR A 52 -8.93 2.32 -6.08
N ALA A 53 -7.61 2.50 -6.14
CA ALA A 53 -6.83 2.25 -7.36
C ALA A 53 -6.73 0.76 -7.72
N HIS A 54 -6.79 -0.14 -6.74
CA HIS A 54 -6.61 -1.60 -6.91
C HIS A 54 -5.31 -1.98 -7.66
N ASP A 55 -4.28 -1.14 -7.55
CA ASP A 55 -3.00 -1.34 -8.25
C ASP A 55 -2.06 -2.18 -7.39
N GLN A 56 -1.88 -3.44 -7.80
CA GLN A 56 -1.02 -4.39 -7.08
C GLN A 56 0.45 -3.97 -7.09
N VAL A 57 0.93 -3.35 -8.17
CA VAL A 57 2.34 -2.95 -8.30
C VAL A 57 2.64 -1.81 -7.33
N LEU A 58 1.76 -0.81 -7.26
CA LEU A 58 1.92 0.27 -6.30
C LEU A 58 1.78 -0.21 -4.85
N THR A 59 0.90 -1.17 -4.59
CA THR A 59 0.77 -1.76 -3.25
C THR A 59 2.04 -2.51 -2.84
N GLN A 60 2.65 -3.27 -3.76
CA GLN A 60 3.95 -3.92 -3.51
C GLN A 60 5.08 -2.90 -3.29
N LEU A 61 5.09 -1.81 -4.07
CA LEU A 61 6.07 -0.74 -3.90
C LEU A 61 5.94 -0.07 -2.53
N LEU A 62 4.72 0.18 -2.06
CA LEU A 62 4.45 0.71 -0.73
C LEU A 62 5.01 -0.24 0.35
N VAL A 63 4.71 -1.54 0.28
CA VAL A 63 5.23 -2.55 1.23
C VAL A 63 6.76 -2.54 1.24
N LEU A 64 7.40 -2.52 0.06
CA LEU A 64 8.86 -2.47 -0.04
C LEU A 64 9.43 -1.23 0.64
N ARG A 65 8.85 -0.05 0.39
CA ARG A 65 9.30 1.20 1.03
C ARG A 65 9.13 1.17 2.55
N LEU A 66 8.00 0.68 3.04
CA LEU A 66 7.75 0.54 4.47
C LEU A 66 8.80 -0.35 5.14
N ARG A 67 9.16 -1.48 4.51
CA ARG A 67 10.20 -2.38 5.01
C ARG A 67 11.58 -1.74 5.02
N LEU A 68 11.95 -1.06 3.94
CA LEU A 68 13.24 -0.35 3.88
C LEU A 68 13.34 0.72 4.96
N LEU A 69 12.25 1.46 5.19
CA LEU A 69 12.19 2.46 6.24
C LEU A 69 12.26 1.82 7.63
N ALA A 70 11.58 0.70 7.85
CA ALA A 70 11.64 -0.05 9.11
C ALA A 70 13.07 -0.51 9.44
N VAL A 71 13.81 -1.05 8.46
CA VAL A 71 15.22 -1.45 8.64
C VAL A 71 16.08 -0.24 9.03
N LYS A 72 15.88 0.91 8.38
CA LYS A 72 16.60 2.14 8.72
C LYS A 72 16.32 2.60 10.16
N HIS A 73 15.08 2.50 10.62
CA HIS A 73 14.73 2.80 12.02
C HIS A 73 15.36 1.80 12.99
N GLU A 74 15.46 0.51 12.64
CA GLU A 74 16.14 -0.50 13.45
C GLU A 74 17.65 -0.21 13.58
N GLU A 75 18.31 0.17 12.48
CA GLU A 75 19.71 0.59 12.48
C GLU A 75 19.93 1.83 13.36
N GLN A 76 19.06 2.84 13.23
CA GLN A 76 19.11 4.06 14.05
C GLN A 76 18.91 3.75 15.53
N ARG A 77 17.96 2.87 15.87
CA ARG A 77 17.76 2.40 17.24
C ARG A 77 19.00 1.68 17.78
N GLY A 78 19.63 0.85 16.97
CA GLY A 78 20.89 0.18 17.31
C GLY A 78 21.99 1.19 17.68
N ALA A 79 22.19 2.21 16.84
CA ALA A 79 23.16 3.27 17.08
C ALA A 79 22.87 4.07 18.36
N VAL A 80 21.59 4.39 18.64
CA VAL A 80 21.20 5.10 19.88
C VAL A 80 21.44 4.22 21.12
N LEU A 81 21.16 2.92 21.04
CA LEU A 81 21.46 1.98 22.13
C LEU A 81 22.96 1.84 22.38
N GLU A 82 23.76 1.76 21.33
CA GLU A 82 25.23 1.76 21.45
C GLU A 82 25.74 3.03 22.14
N LEU A 83 25.20 4.19 21.78
CA LEU A 83 25.53 5.46 22.45
C LEU A 83 25.12 5.47 23.93
N LEU A 84 23.96 4.90 24.28
CA LEU A 84 23.53 4.77 25.67
C LEU A 84 24.43 3.83 26.48
N ASN A 85 24.92 2.76 25.86
CA ASN A 85 25.84 1.80 26.49
C ASN A 85 27.22 2.41 26.82
N GLN A 86 27.63 3.46 26.12
CA GLN A 86 28.88 4.18 26.36
C GLN A 86 28.85 5.08 27.62
N ASN A 87 27.78 5.02 28.43
CA ASN A 87 27.56 5.85 29.61
C ASN A 87 27.74 7.36 29.33
N PRO A 88 26.91 7.92 28.43
CA PRO A 88 26.97 9.33 28.13
C PRO A 88 26.48 10.16 29.34
N PRO A 89 26.85 11.46 29.41
CA PRO A 89 26.40 12.34 30.47
C PRO A 89 24.86 12.44 30.52
N GLU A 90 24.29 12.72 31.70
CA GLU A 90 22.85 12.62 32.01
C GLU A 90 21.95 13.38 31.02
N ASN A 91 22.41 14.54 30.54
CA ASN A 91 21.71 15.36 29.55
C ASN A 91 21.60 14.66 28.17
N LEU A 92 22.64 13.92 27.76
CA LEU A 92 22.64 13.14 26.54
C LEU A 92 21.85 11.85 26.71
N ARG A 93 21.89 11.23 27.90
CA ARG A 93 21.08 10.05 28.22
C ARG A 93 19.59 10.34 28.07
N GLN A 94 19.09 11.45 28.64
CA GLN A 94 17.67 11.85 28.50
C GLN A 94 17.27 12.09 27.04
N ARG A 95 18.15 12.74 26.25
CA ARG A 95 17.90 12.96 24.81
C ARG A 95 17.89 11.66 24.02
N CYS A 96 18.82 10.75 24.30
CA CYS A 96 18.88 9.44 23.64
C CYS A 96 17.67 8.58 24.01
N GLN A 97 17.19 8.64 25.26
CA GLN A 97 15.94 7.98 25.66
C GLN A 97 14.73 8.53 24.90
N ALA A 98 14.59 9.86 24.82
CA ALA A 98 13.50 10.49 24.08
C ALA A 98 13.55 10.13 22.57
N LEU A 99 14.74 10.08 21.98
CA LEU A 99 14.92 9.60 20.61
C LEU A 99 14.50 8.14 20.47
N LEU A 100 14.94 7.27 21.39
CA LEU A 100 14.60 5.86 21.36
C LEU A 100 13.09 5.60 21.48
N ASP A 101 12.39 6.37 22.32
CA ASP A 101 10.94 6.33 22.41
C ASP A 101 10.26 6.76 21.10
N GLN A 102 10.79 7.79 20.43
CA GLN A 102 10.30 8.23 19.13
C GLN A 102 10.51 7.17 18.04
N GLU A 103 11.70 6.56 18.00
CA GLU A 103 12.04 5.48 17.07
C GLU A 103 11.12 4.25 17.27
N ASN A 104 10.86 3.88 18.53
CA ASN A 104 9.95 2.77 18.83
C ASN A 104 8.52 3.05 18.34
N ARG A 105 8.00 4.27 18.59
CA ARG A 105 6.67 4.67 18.08
C ARG A 105 6.62 4.67 16.56
N ALA A 106 7.66 5.16 15.89
CA ALA A 106 7.75 5.14 14.44
C ALA A 106 7.74 3.70 13.90
N ALA A 107 8.51 2.79 14.51
CA ALA A 107 8.55 1.38 14.12
C ALA A 107 7.19 0.68 14.30
N GLU A 108 6.43 0.99 15.35
CA GLU A 108 5.08 0.47 15.56
C GLU A 108 4.11 0.95 14.46
N LEU A 109 4.15 2.24 14.11
CA LEU A 109 3.31 2.79 13.05
C LEU A 109 3.62 2.14 11.70
N LEU A 110 4.90 1.95 11.37
CA LEU A 110 5.30 1.30 10.12
C LEU A 110 4.81 -0.14 10.01
N LYS A 111 4.81 -0.90 11.12
CA LYS A 111 4.25 -2.26 11.15
C LYS A 111 2.75 -2.28 10.89
N ASN A 112 2.01 -1.30 11.44
CA ASN A 112 0.58 -1.18 11.20
C ASN A 112 0.30 -0.88 9.72
N TYR A 113 1.03 0.06 9.12
CA TYR A 113 0.90 0.37 7.70
C TYR A 113 1.30 -0.80 6.79
N GLU A 114 2.32 -1.57 7.16
CA GLU A 114 2.68 -2.79 6.42
C GLU A 114 1.55 -3.82 6.47
N HIS A 115 0.95 -4.03 7.64
CA HIS A 115 -0.15 -4.96 7.81
C HIS A 115 -1.37 -4.56 6.96
N GLU A 116 -1.72 -3.28 6.95
CA GLU A 116 -2.79 -2.74 6.10
C GLU A 116 -2.49 -2.93 4.61
N ALA A 117 -1.27 -2.61 4.16
CA ALA A 117 -0.86 -2.80 2.78
C ALA A 117 -0.88 -4.27 2.34
N LEU A 118 -0.47 -5.20 3.21
CA LEU A 118 -0.52 -6.64 2.95
C LEU A 118 -1.96 -7.17 2.86
N THR A 119 -2.87 -6.62 3.67
CA THR A 119 -4.30 -6.94 3.62
C THR A 119 -4.90 -6.51 2.27
N LEU A 120 -4.62 -5.28 1.82
CA LEU A 120 -5.02 -4.78 0.50
C LEU A 120 -4.48 -5.65 -0.65
N LEU A 121 -3.24 -6.13 -0.54
CA LEU A 121 -2.63 -7.06 -1.51
C LEU A 121 -3.30 -8.44 -1.49
N GLY A 122 -3.76 -8.90 -0.32
CA GLY A 122 -4.51 -10.15 -0.16
C GLY A 122 -5.87 -10.08 -0.83
N ASP A 123 -6.59 -8.97 -0.63
CA ASP A 123 -7.94 -8.79 -1.17
C ASP A 123 -7.93 -8.55 -2.69
N SER A 124 -6.95 -7.80 -3.20
CA SER A 124 -6.75 -7.60 -4.65
C SER A 124 -6.49 -8.92 -5.41
N ARG A 125 -5.91 -9.93 -4.75
CA ARG A 125 -5.69 -11.26 -5.34
C ARG A 125 -6.97 -12.10 -5.37
N LYS A 126 -7.90 -11.90 -4.43
CA LYS A 126 -9.19 -12.60 -4.39
C LYS A 126 -10.15 -12.06 -5.45
N THR A 127 -10.20 -10.73 -5.66
CA THR A 127 -11.05 -10.11 -6.68
C THR A 127 -10.61 -10.43 -8.11
N GLY A 128 -9.30 -10.57 -8.37
CA GLY A 128 -8.78 -11.02 -9.67
C GLY A 128 -9.13 -12.47 -10.03
N ALA A 129 -9.41 -13.34 -9.04
CA ALA A 129 -9.74 -14.74 -9.25
C ALA A 129 -11.24 -15.00 -9.54
N ALA A 130 -12.13 -14.04 -9.22
CA ALA A 130 -13.57 -14.18 -9.42
C ALA A 130 -14.06 -13.82 -10.84
N GLY A 131 -13.16 -13.39 -11.74
CA GLY A 131 -13.48 -12.94 -13.10
C GLY A 131 -13.59 -14.04 -14.17
N THR A 132 -13.15 -15.27 -13.90
CA THR A 132 -13.17 -16.35 -14.90
C THR A 132 -14.40 -17.23 -14.70
N ARG A 133 -15.58 -16.70 -15.05
CA ARG A 133 -16.79 -17.51 -15.23
C ARG A 133 -16.59 -18.27 -16.55
N PRO A 134 -16.45 -19.62 -16.56
CA PRO A 134 -16.50 -20.36 -17.81
C PRO A 134 -17.90 -20.15 -18.39
N ALA A 135 -17.98 -19.59 -19.60
CA ALA A 135 -19.20 -19.58 -20.38
C ALA A 135 -19.51 -21.02 -20.81
N GLY A 136 -20.04 -21.80 -19.88
CA GLY A 136 -20.80 -23.01 -20.19
C GLY A 136 -22.11 -22.57 -20.82
N GLY A 137 -22.14 -22.52 -22.15
CA GLY A 137 -23.38 -22.54 -22.89
C GLY A 137 -23.91 -23.98 -22.93
N PRO A 138 -25.11 -24.26 -22.42
CA PRO A 138 -25.80 -25.50 -22.75
C PRO A 138 -26.37 -25.33 -24.16
N SER A 139 -26.01 -26.20 -25.10
CA SER A 139 -26.79 -26.32 -26.33
C SER A 139 -27.16 -27.77 -26.57
N GLU A 140 -28.45 -27.98 -26.39
CA GLU A 140 -29.23 -29.19 -26.58
C GLU A 140 -28.99 -29.89 -27.92
N ASN A 141 -29.11 -31.21 -27.83
CA ASN A 141 -29.46 -32.15 -28.89
C ASN A 141 -30.38 -31.59 -29.99
N LYS A 142 -30.10 -31.96 -31.24
CA LYS A 142 -31.15 -32.53 -32.11
C LYS A 142 -30.59 -33.50 -33.17
N PRO A 143 -31.20 -34.67 -33.37
CA PRO A 143 -30.84 -35.64 -34.40
C PRO A 143 -31.68 -35.43 -35.69
N SER A 144 -31.03 -35.56 -36.84
CA SER A 144 -31.60 -35.81 -38.18
C SER A 144 -30.43 -36.30 -39.04
N GLY A 145 -30.42 -37.44 -39.71
CA GLY A 145 -31.52 -38.12 -40.38
C GLY A 145 -31.40 -37.86 -41.89
N ASP A 146 -31.14 -38.94 -42.64
CA ASP A 146 -31.27 -39.15 -44.09
C ASP A 146 -30.13 -38.80 -45.08
N ARG A 147 -29.74 -39.89 -45.80
CA ARG A 147 -29.55 -40.03 -47.27
C ARG A 147 -28.30 -39.40 -47.92
N ASP A 148 -27.63 -40.00 -48.91
CA ASP A 148 -28.00 -40.99 -49.94
C ASP A 148 -26.81 -41.90 -50.32
N GLU A 149 -27.12 -43.09 -50.83
CA GLU A 149 -26.24 -43.92 -51.68
C GLU A 149 -25.86 -43.18 -52.98
N PRO A 150 -24.85 -43.68 -53.72
CA PRO A 150 -25.25 -44.24 -55.00
C PRO A 150 -24.50 -45.53 -55.39
N GLU A 151 -25.29 -46.46 -55.92
CA GLU A 151 -24.86 -47.50 -56.84
C GLU A 151 -24.35 -46.87 -58.16
N HIS A 152 -23.16 -47.27 -58.61
CA HIS A 152 -22.92 -47.80 -59.96
C HIS A 152 -21.48 -48.32 -60.10
#